data_AF-A0AAW6LXY1-F1
#
_entry.id   AF-A0AAW6LXY1-F1
#
_cell.length_a   1.000
_cell.length_b   1.000
_cell.length_c   1.000
_cell.angle_alpha   90.00
_cell.angle_beta   90.00
_cell.angle_gamma   90.00
#
_symmetry.space_group_name_H-M   'P 1'
#
loop_
_entity.id
_entity.type
_entity.pdbx_description
1 polymer ?
#
loop_
_entity_poly.entity_id
_entity_poly.type
_entity_poly.pdbx_seq_one_letter_code
_entity_poly.pdbx_strand_id
1 'polypeptide(L)'
;MTMFPKTRTGNAATYQVRYRPGDSDANAILRVALLKEGKDRCYLCKARVTFAGSEIDHIVPRTISPTNLELIKEKHLTPAQSEGFGLHLAHNLAPICTICNSTKLDSTFEDVPALTLWLKMAHERQAAVEKSVMDLRSESGIKKAMSNLLAADFSSATAQECLSTIGPAVIDRLRSEVPAVLEGPSAYVYKGEYSDHGWDEPRTFAHGPLVRPIVLDEGSRRAKIALEEVFRWDFDESLDIAFDAVKRAIKDEHADQLRGSSEEGSSAELGSVEAQTIITVNDVRIEEGIVIVRGSYESDGSAEIAIVDYQNDSGTTWIQEDVESEGEFEVLLWGEQLKPEAGDVFLC
;
A
#
# COMPACT_ATOMS: atom_id res chain seq x y z
N MET A 1 -1.88 -22.54 15.91
CA MET A 1 -1.41 -23.52 14.90
C MET A 1 -2.57 -23.88 13.99
N THR A 2 -2.83 -23.04 13.00
CA THR A 2 -3.91 -23.25 12.02
C THR A 2 -3.37 -24.12 10.90
N MET A 3 -3.87 -25.36 10.83
CA MET A 3 -3.49 -26.32 9.79
C MET A 3 -4.04 -25.86 8.44
N PHE A 4 -3.14 -25.52 7.51
CA PHE A 4 -3.49 -25.42 6.11
C PHE A 4 -3.85 -26.82 5.57
N PRO A 5 -5.01 -27.01 4.94
CA PRO A 5 -5.35 -28.30 4.37
C PRO A 5 -4.40 -28.61 3.20
N LYS A 6 -3.65 -29.71 3.32
CA LYS A 6 -2.84 -30.26 2.21
C LYS A 6 -3.76 -30.57 1.04
N THR A 7 -3.63 -29.77 -0.02
CA THR A 7 -4.30 -29.99 -1.30
C THR A 7 -3.92 -31.36 -1.85
N ARG A 8 -4.93 -32.18 -2.12
CA ARG A 8 -4.82 -33.50 -2.75
C ARG A 8 -4.01 -33.41 -4.04
N THR A 9 -2.95 -34.22 -4.13
CA THR A 9 -2.23 -34.56 -5.36
C THR A 9 -3.13 -35.41 -6.27
N GLY A 10 -4.09 -34.76 -6.94
CA GLY A 10 -4.71 -35.30 -8.14
C GLY A 10 -3.75 -35.08 -9.31
N ASN A 11 -3.59 -36.09 -10.17
CA ASN A 11 -2.77 -36.07 -11.40
C ASN A 11 -2.62 -34.67 -11.96
N ALA A 12 -1.42 -34.09 -11.83
CA ALA A 12 -1.11 -32.78 -12.36
C ALA A 12 -1.24 -32.86 -13.88
N ALA A 13 -2.43 -32.54 -14.41
CA ALA A 13 -2.62 -32.26 -15.81
C ALA A 13 -1.56 -31.22 -16.16
N THR A 14 -0.64 -31.57 -17.05
CA THR A 14 0.45 -30.72 -17.49
C THR A 14 -0.15 -29.39 -17.92
N TYR A 15 0.14 -28.34 -17.16
CA TYR A 15 -0.44 -27.02 -17.41
C TYR A 15 0.06 -26.54 -18.77
N GLN A 16 -0.84 -26.52 -19.76
CA GLN A 16 -0.51 -26.07 -21.11
C GLN A 16 -0.66 -24.56 -21.21
N VAL A 17 0.43 -23.88 -21.51
CA VAL A 17 0.47 -22.43 -21.73
C VAL A 17 -0.17 -22.13 -23.09
N ARG A 18 -1.31 -21.45 -23.07
CA ARG A 18 -2.07 -21.11 -24.27
C ARG A 18 -2.86 -19.84 -24.08
N TYR A 19 -3.15 -19.16 -25.19
CA TYR A 19 -4.17 -18.11 -25.23
C TYR A 19 -5.54 -18.71 -24.93
N ARG A 20 -6.33 -18.02 -24.11
CA ARG A 20 -7.66 -18.47 -23.66
C ARG A 20 -8.70 -17.39 -23.94
N PRO A 21 -9.57 -17.57 -24.95
CA PRO A 21 -10.64 -16.60 -25.20
C PRO A 21 -11.49 -16.37 -23.94
N GLY A 22 -11.67 -15.12 -23.55
CA GLY A 22 -12.48 -14.74 -22.38
C GLY A 22 -11.80 -14.83 -21.01
N ASP A 23 -10.55 -15.32 -20.92
CA ASP A 23 -9.79 -15.40 -19.66
C ASP A 23 -8.73 -14.28 -19.67
N SER A 24 -9.14 -13.08 -19.26
CA SER A 24 -8.28 -11.88 -19.23
C SER A 24 -7.03 -12.08 -18.39
N ASP A 25 -7.16 -12.77 -17.26
CA ASP A 25 -6.10 -12.89 -16.25
C ASP A 25 -5.02 -13.86 -16.72
N ALA A 26 -5.40 -15.02 -17.27
CA ALA A 26 -4.43 -15.93 -17.86
C ALA A 26 -3.72 -15.30 -19.07
N ASN A 27 -4.46 -14.54 -19.89
CA ASN A 27 -3.89 -13.85 -21.04
C ASN A 27 -2.99 -12.69 -20.61
N ALA A 28 -3.26 -12.00 -19.50
CA ALA A 28 -2.37 -10.97 -18.97
C ALA A 28 -1.00 -11.55 -18.61
N ILE A 29 -0.97 -12.69 -17.90
CA ILE A 29 0.28 -13.41 -17.56
C ILE A 29 1.02 -13.83 -18.83
N LEU A 30 0.30 -14.39 -19.80
CA LEU A 30 0.87 -14.79 -21.08
C LEU A 30 1.45 -13.59 -21.85
N ARG A 31 0.78 -12.44 -21.82
CA ARG A 31 1.26 -11.20 -22.44
C ARG A 31 2.54 -10.70 -21.79
N VAL A 32 2.63 -10.72 -20.46
CA VAL A 32 3.88 -10.38 -19.74
C VAL A 32 5.03 -11.28 -20.20
N ALA A 33 4.79 -12.60 -20.27
CA ALA A 33 5.82 -13.54 -20.71
C ALA A 33 6.22 -13.30 -22.18
N LEU A 34 5.27 -13.10 -23.08
CA LEU A 34 5.51 -12.82 -24.49
C LEU A 34 6.30 -11.52 -24.71
N LEU A 35 5.99 -10.46 -23.97
CA LEU A 35 6.73 -9.20 -24.00
C LEU A 35 8.16 -9.36 -23.53
N LYS A 36 8.35 -10.01 -22.38
CA LYS A 36 9.66 -10.26 -21.79
C LYS A 36 10.57 -11.02 -22.76
N GLU A 37 10.10 -12.16 -23.28
CA GLU A 37 10.88 -12.95 -24.25
C GLU A 37 10.97 -12.25 -25.62
N GLY A 38 10.01 -11.38 -25.92
CA GLY A 38 10.00 -10.45 -27.05
C GLY A 38 10.96 -9.26 -26.91
N LYS A 39 11.59 -9.08 -25.73
CA LYS A 39 12.44 -7.92 -25.38
C LYS A 39 11.70 -6.59 -25.53
N ASP A 40 10.44 -6.57 -25.09
CA ASP A 40 9.55 -5.41 -25.09
C ASP A 40 9.40 -4.76 -26.48
N ARG A 41 9.28 -5.60 -27.52
CA ARG A 41 9.16 -5.15 -28.91
C ARG A 41 8.01 -5.81 -29.63
N CYS A 42 7.30 -5.01 -30.43
CA CYS A 42 6.33 -5.50 -31.39
C CYS A 42 7.03 -6.42 -32.40
N TYR A 43 6.52 -7.64 -32.59
CA TYR A 43 7.14 -8.58 -33.51
C TYR A 43 7.05 -8.11 -34.98
N LEU A 44 6.05 -7.30 -35.31
CA LEU A 44 5.81 -6.78 -36.65
C LEU A 44 6.70 -5.56 -36.96
N CYS A 45 6.49 -4.43 -36.28
CA CYS A 45 7.21 -3.18 -36.56
C CYS A 45 8.53 -3.02 -35.78
N LYS A 46 8.85 -3.93 -34.85
CA LYS A 46 10.05 -3.91 -34.00
C LYS A 46 10.18 -2.72 -33.04
N ALA A 47 9.22 -1.80 -33.04
CA ALA A 47 9.14 -0.70 -32.08
C ALA A 47 9.05 -1.24 -30.65
N ARG A 48 9.62 -0.49 -29.69
CA ARG A 48 9.46 -0.80 -28.28
C ARG A 48 8.00 -0.60 -27.88
N VAL A 49 7.48 -1.47 -27.04
CA VAL A 49 6.10 -1.44 -26.54
C VAL A 49 6.09 -1.68 -25.04
N THR A 50 5.18 -1.00 -24.35
CA THR A 50 4.88 -1.25 -22.94
C THR A 50 3.81 -2.35 -22.83
N PHE A 51 3.57 -2.84 -21.61
CA PHE A 51 2.47 -3.77 -21.36
C PHE A 51 1.12 -3.20 -21.83
N ALA A 52 0.86 -1.92 -21.56
CA ALA A 52 -0.37 -1.24 -21.95
C ALA A 52 -0.51 -1.08 -23.47
N GLY A 53 0.57 -0.74 -24.17
CA GLY A 53 0.59 -0.54 -25.62
C GLY A 53 0.74 -1.83 -26.44
N SER A 54 0.60 -3.00 -25.81
CA SER A 54 0.81 -4.29 -26.45
C SER A 54 -0.36 -5.24 -26.31
N GLU A 55 -0.50 -6.15 -27.27
CA GLU A 55 -1.51 -7.19 -27.31
C GLU A 55 -0.86 -8.54 -27.64
N ILE A 56 -1.59 -9.63 -27.40
CA ILE A 56 -1.19 -10.96 -27.88
C ILE A 56 -1.76 -11.12 -29.28
N ASP A 57 -0.89 -11.28 -30.27
CA ASP A 57 -1.30 -11.64 -31.62
C ASP A 57 -1.13 -13.13 -31.89
N HIS A 58 -2.04 -13.65 -32.71
CA HIS A 58 -1.88 -14.93 -33.39
C HIS A 58 -1.18 -14.68 -34.73
N ILE A 59 0.09 -15.08 -34.84
CA ILE A 59 0.90 -14.86 -36.07
C ILE A 59 0.15 -15.45 -37.27
N VAL A 60 -0.30 -16.70 -37.14
CA VAL A 60 -1.33 -17.30 -37.99
C VAL A 60 -2.69 -17.08 -37.32
N PRO A 61 -3.63 -16.35 -37.95
CA PRO A 61 -4.92 -16.00 -37.35
C PRO A 61 -5.72 -17.20 -36.88
N ARG A 62 -6.45 -17.06 -35.77
CA ARG A 62 -7.33 -18.10 -35.24
C ARG A 62 -8.52 -18.45 -36.15
N THR A 63 -8.86 -17.56 -37.07
CA THR A 63 -9.99 -17.68 -38.01
C THR A 63 -9.58 -18.34 -39.34
N ILE A 64 -8.32 -18.74 -39.50
CA ILE A 64 -7.82 -19.40 -40.70
C ILE A 64 -8.57 -20.71 -40.97
N SER A 65 -8.85 -21.00 -42.25
CA SER A 65 -9.46 -22.27 -42.64
C SER A 65 -8.49 -23.45 -42.39
N PRO A 66 -9.00 -24.67 -42.11
CA PRO A 66 -8.14 -25.84 -41.95
C PRO A 66 -7.26 -26.11 -43.18
N THR A 67 -7.80 -25.92 -44.39
CA THR A 67 -7.05 -26.10 -45.64
C THR A 67 -5.87 -25.12 -45.74
N ASN A 68 -6.09 -23.83 -45.46
CA ASN A 68 -5.01 -22.84 -45.53
C ASN A 68 -4.00 -23.03 -44.39
N LEU A 69 -4.44 -23.49 -43.22
CA LEU A 69 -3.54 -23.83 -42.11
C LEU A 69 -2.57 -24.95 -42.50
N GLU A 70 -3.05 -26.02 -43.14
CA GLU A 70 -2.17 -27.11 -43.58
C GLU A 70 -1.16 -26.64 -44.65
N LEU A 71 -1.58 -25.77 -45.58
CA LEU A 71 -0.66 -25.16 -46.55
C LEU A 71 0.42 -24.33 -45.86
N ILE A 72 0.06 -23.54 -44.84
CA ILE A 72 1.05 -22.76 -44.06
C ILE A 72 2.00 -23.70 -43.31
N LYS A 73 1.48 -24.76 -42.68
CA LYS A 73 2.29 -25.74 -41.95
C LYS A 73 3.29 -26.43 -42.86
N GLU A 74 2.86 -26.86 -44.05
CA GLU A 74 3.74 -27.50 -45.04
C GLU A 74 4.82 -26.55 -45.57
N LYS A 75 4.44 -25.29 -45.86
CA LYS A 75 5.34 -24.30 -46.47
C LYS A 75 6.34 -23.68 -45.49
N HIS A 76 5.93 -23.47 -44.23
CA HIS A 76 6.69 -22.63 -43.29
C HIS A 76 7.24 -23.37 -42.07
N LEU A 77 6.80 -24.60 -41.79
CA LEU A 77 7.22 -25.37 -40.61
C LEU A 77 7.94 -26.66 -40.99
N THR A 78 8.84 -27.10 -40.12
CA THR A 78 9.39 -28.46 -40.20
C THR A 78 8.34 -29.51 -39.85
N PRO A 79 8.48 -30.78 -40.28
CA PRO A 79 7.51 -31.83 -39.95
C PRO A 79 7.22 -31.96 -38.44
N ALA A 80 8.26 -31.88 -37.60
CA ALA A 80 8.11 -31.95 -36.15
C ALA A 80 7.35 -30.75 -35.56
N GLN A 81 7.58 -29.54 -36.10
CA GLN A 81 6.83 -28.34 -35.68
C GLN A 81 5.37 -28.40 -36.14
N SER A 82 5.13 -28.90 -37.36
CA SER A 82 3.81 -29.07 -37.95
C SER A 82 2.93 -29.99 -37.11
N GLU A 83 3.46 -31.13 -36.64
CA GLU A 83 2.72 -32.09 -35.81
C GLU A 83 2.26 -31.49 -34.47
N GLY A 84 3.11 -30.67 -33.84
CA GLY A 84 2.80 -30.01 -32.56
C GLY A 84 2.08 -28.66 -32.68
N PHE A 85 1.78 -28.19 -33.90
CA PHE A 85 1.30 -26.83 -34.10
C PHE A 85 -0.15 -26.63 -33.62
N GLY A 86 -0.33 -25.85 -32.56
CA GLY A 86 -1.63 -25.32 -32.12
C GLY A 86 -1.74 -23.80 -32.29
N LEU A 87 -2.87 -23.32 -32.80
CA LEU A 87 -3.13 -21.88 -33.03
C LEU A 87 -3.02 -21.04 -31.75
N HIS A 88 -3.38 -21.60 -30.60
CA HIS A 88 -3.36 -20.87 -29.32
C HIS A 88 -2.10 -21.12 -28.49
N LEU A 89 -1.13 -21.87 -28.98
CA LEU A 89 0.09 -22.22 -28.26
C LEU A 89 1.20 -21.20 -28.52
N ALA A 90 2.16 -21.09 -27.59
CA ALA A 90 3.17 -20.03 -27.60
C ALA A 90 4.00 -19.93 -28.90
N HIS A 91 4.17 -21.02 -29.66
CA HIS A 91 4.83 -20.98 -30.96
C HIS A 91 4.06 -20.24 -32.07
N ASN A 92 2.80 -19.86 -31.85
CA ASN A 92 2.01 -19.04 -32.76
C ASN A 92 1.65 -17.68 -32.14
N LEU A 93 2.17 -17.36 -30.96
CA LEU A 93 1.84 -16.15 -30.23
C LEU A 93 3.03 -15.20 -30.19
N ALA A 94 2.76 -13.91 -30.34
CA ALA A 94 3.78 -12.88 -30.23
C ALA A 94 3.21 -11.57 -29.67
N PRO A 95 4.04 -10.74 -29.03
CA PRO A 95 3.63 -9.40 -28.65
C PRO A 95 3.55 -8.50 -29.89
N ILE A 96 2.43 -7.82 -30.06
CA ILE A 96 2.20 -6.84 -31.13
C ILE A 96 1.81 -5.49 -30.51
N CYS A 97 2.11 -4.36 -31.15
CA CYS A 97 1.54 -3.08 -30.71
C CYS A 97 0.09 -2.92 -31.21
N THR A 98 -0.74 -2.17 -30.48
CA THR A 98 -2.15 -1.93 -30.83
C THR A 98 -2.35 -1.40 -32.25
N ILE A 99 -1.46 -0.51 -32.72
CA ILE A 99 -1.51 0.04 -34.09
C ILE A 99 -1.29 -1.06 -35.13
N CYS A 100 -0.26 -1.90 -34.92
CA CYS A 100 0.00 -3.02 -35.83
C CYS A 100 -1.11 -4.06 -35.78
N ASN A 101 -1.68 -4.36 -34.61
CA ASN A 101 -2.71 -5.38 -34.48
C ASN A 101 -4.01 -4.96 -35.17
N SER A 102 -4.42 -3.71 -34.97
CA SER A 102 -5.60 -3.13 -35.64
C SER A 102 -5.44 -3.04 -37.17
N THR A 103 -4.20 -2.95 -37.67
CA THR A 103 -3.91 -2.95 -39.11
C THR A 103 -3.83 -4.37 -39.68
N LYS A 104 -3.24 -5.32 -38.94
CA LYS A 104 -3.07 -6.72 -39.36
C LYS A 104 -4.40 -7.45 -39.49
N LEU A 105 -5.29 -7.30 -38.51
CA LEU A 105 -6.56 -8.04 -38.42
C LEU A 105 -6.34 -9.55 -38.61
N ASP A 106 -7.21 -10.21 -39.37
CA ASP A 106 -7.17 -11.64 -39.68
C ASP A 106 -6.30 -11.96 -40.91
N SER A 107 -5.36 -11.08 -41.29
CA SER A 107 -4.46 -11.34 -42.43
C SER A 107 -3.49 -12.48 -42.13
N THR A 108 -3.38 -13.45 -43.05
CA THR A 108 -2.57 -14.67 -42.88
C THR A 108 -1.11 -14.50 -43.30
N PHE A 109 -0.80 -13.49 -44.13
CA PHE A 109 0.54 -13.24 -44.69
C PHE A 109 1.20 -14.48 -45.35
N GLU A 110 0.40 -15.42 -45.87
CA GLU A 110 0.86 -16.71 -46.38
C GLU A 110 1.89 -16.62 -47.53
N ASP A 111 1.87 -15.52 -48.28
CA ASP A 111 2.81 -15.24 -49.36
C ASP A 111 3.95 -14.30 -48.98
N VAL A 112 4.00 -13.86 -47.72
CA VAL A 112 5.05 -12.96 -47.24
C VAL A 112 6.20 -13.78 -46.66
N PRO A 113 7.44 -13.68 -47.19
CA PRO A 113 8.60 -14.43 -46.67
C PRO A 113 8.88 -14.19 -45.17
N ALA A 114 8.46 -13.04 -44.66
CA ALA A 114 8.58 -12.70 -43.24
C ALA A 114 7.78 -13.64 -42.32
N LEU A 115 6.72 -14.30 -42.82
CA LEU A 115 5.92 -15.25 -42.02
C LEU A 115 6.78 -16.41 -41.50
N THR A 116 7.63 -17.00 -42.35
CA THR A 116 8.57 -18.07 -41.95
C THR A 116 9.47 -17.60 -40.81
N LEU A 117 9.98 -16.37 -40.90
CA LEU A 117 10.85 -15.79 -39.88
C LEU A 117 10.10 -15.59 -38.56
N TRP A 118 8.86 -15.07 -38.59
CA TRP A 118 8.06 -14.85 -37.39
C TRP A 118 7.70 -16.15 -36.69
N LEU A 119 7.26 -17.17 -37.43
CA LEU A 119 6.97 -18.49 -36.90
C LEU A 119 8.21 -19.17 -36.31
N LYS A 120 9.35 -19.07 -37.00
CA LYS A 120 10.64 -19.56 -36.47
C LYS A 120 10.98 -18.90 -35.14
N MET A 121 10.90 -17.56 -35.06
CA MET A 121 11.19 -16.82 -33.83
C MET A 121 10.24 -17.20 -32.68
N ALA A 122 8.95 -17.44 -32.97
CA ALA A 122 7.98 -17.85 -31.96
C ALA A 122 8.26 -19.28 -31.45
N HIS A 123 8.59 -20.21 -32.34
CA HIS A 123 9.04 -21.56 -31.93
C HIS A 123 10.32 -21.52 -31.08
N GLU A 124 11.32 -20.74 -31.47
CA GLU A 124 12.57 -20.60 -30.69
C GLU A 124 12.33 -20.04 -29.29
N ARG A 125 11.28 -19.25 -29.10
CA ARG A 125 10.92 -18.63 -27.80
C ARG A 125 9.92 -19.45 -26.99
N GLN A 126 9.29 -20.46 -27.59
CA GLN A 126 8.19 -21.21 -26.97
C GLN A 126 8.54 -21.68 -25.56
N ALA A 127 9.65 -22.42 -25.40
CA ALA A 127 10.05 -22.96 -24.11
C ALA A 127 10.35 -21.86 -23.07
N ALA A 128 10.90 -20.73 -23.50
CA ALA A 128 11.18 -19.59 -22.62
C ALA A 128 9.90 -18.87 -22.18
N VAL A 129 8.94 -18.71 -23.09
CA VAL A 129 7.61 -18.14 -22.78
C VAL A 129 6.86 -19.07 -21.82
N GLU A 130 6.86 -20.37 -22.11
CA GLU A 130 6.21 -21.38 -21.26
C GLU A 130 6.79 -21.37 -19.84
N LYS A 131 8.12 -21.39 -19.74
CA LYS A 131 8.82 -21.25 -18.47
C LYS A 131 8.46 -19.95 -17.76
N SER A 132 8.50 -18.81 -18.46
CA SER A 132 8.15 -17.50 -17.87
C SER A 132 6.71 -17.48 -17.34
N VAL A 133 5.74 -18.09 -18.02
CA VAL A 133 4.36 -18.21 -17.51
C VAL A 133 4.29 -19.10 -16.26
N MET A 134 4.98 -20.24 -16.24
CA MET A 134 5.03 -21.12 -15.08
C MET A 134 5.71 -20.44 -13.89
N ASP A 135 6.83 -19.77 -14.12
CA ASP A 135 7.57 -19.01 -13.12
C ASP A 135 6.67 -17.93 -12.52
N LEU A 136 5.99 -17.12 -13.33
CA LEU A 136 5.07 -16.06 -12.85
C LEU A 136 3.90 -16.58 -12.01
N ARG A 137 3.51 -17.84 -12.18
CA ARG A 137 2.43 -18.49 -11.42
C ARG A 137 2.92 -19.18 -10.16
N SER A 138 4.22 -19.43 -10.05
CA SER A 138 4.81 -20.11 -8.90
C SER A 138 4.90 -19.16 -7.69
N GLU A 139 4.89 -19.74 -6.50
CA GLU A 139 5.10 -18.98 -5.25
C GLU A 139 6.40 -18.16 -5.28
N SER A 140 7.49 -18.76 -5.77
CA SER A 140 8.79 -18.08 -5.88
C SER A 140 8.76 -16.93 -6.89
N GLY A 141 8.00 -17.06 -7.98
CA GLY A 141 7.79 -15.99 -8.94
C GLY A 141 6.96 -14.84 -8.39
N ILE A 142 5.88 -15.14 -7.65
CA ILE A 142 5.08 -14.12 -6.95
C ILE A 142 5.95 -13.39 -5.94
N LYS A 143 6.69 -14.12 -5.09
CA LYS A 143 7.61 -13.53 -4.11
C LYS A 143 8.62 -12.61 -4.79
N LYS A 144 9.24 -13.06 -5.89
CA LYS A 144 10.19 -12.25 -6.67
C LYS A 144 9.55 -11.00 -7.25
N ALA A 145 8.33 -11.09 -7.80
CA ALA A 145 7.61 -9.94 -8.34
C ALA A 145 7.31 -8.91 -7.24
N MET A 146 6.85 -9.36 -6.08
CA MET A 146 6.60 -8.49 -4.93
C MET A 146 7.90 -7.85 -4.41
N SER A 147 8.99 -8.60 -4.31
CA SER A 147 10.30 -8.04 -3.92
C SER A 147 10.80 -6.99 -4.92
N ASN A 148 10.62 -7.23 -6.22
CA ASN A 148 10.98 -6.25 -7.24
C ASN A 148 10.12 -4.98 -7.14
N LEU A 149 8.82 -5.13 -6.82
CA LEU A 149 7.93 -3.99 -6.61
C LEU A 149 8.35 -3.17 -5.39
N LEU A 150 8.71 -3.83 -4.27
CA LEU A 150 9.19 -3.16 -3.06
C LEU A 150 10.52 -2.42 -3.26
N ALA A 151 11.40 -2.94 -4.12
CA ALA A 151 12.70 -2.33 -4.42
C ALA A 151 12.66 -1.32 -5.57
N ALA A 152 11.52 -1.14 -6.24
CA ALA A 152 11.40 -0.25 -7.38
C ALA A 152 11.39 1.22 -6.95
N ASP A 153 12.06 2.06 -7.74
CA ASP A 153 12.00 3.52 -7.56
C ASP A 153 10.76 4.10 -8.25
N PHE A 154 9.74 4.42 -7.44
CA PHE A 154 8.49 5.03 -7.88
C PHE A 154 8.55 6.55 -8.01
N SER A 155 9.71 7.18 -7.80
CA SER A 155 9.86 8.63 -8.00
C SER A 155 9.95 9.04 -9.48
N SER A 156 10.28 8.10 -10.37
CA SER A 156 10.41 8.39 -11.80
C SER A 156 9.06 8.52 -12.51
N ALA A 157 8.93 9.50 -13.42
CA ALA A 157 7.70 9.74 -14.19
C ALA A 157 7.23 8.49 -14.96
N THR A 158 8.16 7.72 -15.53
CA THR A 158 7.85 6.48 -16.25
C THR A 158 7.28 5.40 -15.32
N ALA A 159 7.82 5.26 -14.10
CA ALA A 159 7.29 4.31 -13.12
C ALA A 159 5.89 4.73 -12.64
N GLN A 160 5.67 6.03 -12.43
CA GLN A 160 4.36 6.57 -12.04
C GLN A 160 3.31 6.40 -13.14
N GLU A 161 3.67 6.59 -14.41
CA GLU A 161 2.79 6.32 -15.55
C GLU A 161 2.43 4.82 -15.63
N CYS A 162 3.43 3.95 -15.45
CA CYS A 162 3.24 2.49 -15.44
C CYS A 162 2.31 2.06 -14.29
N LEU A 163 2.53 2.59 -13.08
CA LEU A 163 1.69 2.34 -11.92
C LEU A 163 0.27 2.89 -12.10
N SER A 164 0.11 4.08 -12.65
CA SER A 164 -1.22 4.63 -12.93
C SER A 164 -2.00 3.76 -13.92
N THR A 165 -1.29 3.10 -14.84
CA THR A 165 -1.90 2.24 -15.85
C THR A 165 -2.25 0.84 -15.32
N ILE A 166 -1.36 0.23 -14.52
CA ILE A 166 -1.48 -1.18 -14.10
C ILE A 166 -1.98 -1.32 -12.65
N GLY A 167 -1.71 -0.31 -11.83
CA GLY A 167 -2.04 -0.25 -10.40
C GLY A 167 -3.51 -0.56 -10.11
N PRO A 168 -4.50 0.07 -10.78
CA PRO A 168 -5.91 -0.24 -10.54
C PRO A 168 -6.24 -1.72 -10.69
N ALA A 169 -5.74 -2.37 -11.75
CA ALA A 169 -5.97 -3.80 -11.97
C ALA A 169 -5.29 -4.69 -10.92
N VAL A 170 -4.10 -4.29 -10.44
CA VAL A 170 -3.42 -5.00 -9.33
C VAL A 170 -4.22 -4.86 -8.04
N ILE A 171 -4.68 -3.65 -7.71
CA ILE A 171 -5.48 -3.39 -6.52
C ILE A 171 -6.81 -4.13 -6.58
N ASP A 172 -7.51 -4.14 -7.71
CA ASP A 172 -8.77 -4.87 -7.89
C ASP A 172 -8.57 -6.37 -7.71
N ARG A 173 -7.46 -6.92 -8.25
CA ARG A 173 -7.10 -8.33 -8.04
C ARG A 173 -6.81 -8.63 -6.57
N LEU A 174 -6.04 -7.78 -5.88
CA LEU A 174 -5.77 -7.93 -4.45
C LEU A 174 -7.07 -7.86 -3.63
N ARG A 175 -7.96 -6.92 -3.95
CA ARG A 175 -9.26 -6.78 -3.29
C ARG A 175 -10.15 -8.01 -3.48
N SER A 176 -10.16 -8.59 -4.68
CA SER A 176 -10.98 -9.77 -4.98
C SER A 176 -10.43 -11.07 -4.39
N GLU A 177 -9.11 -11.24 -4.38
CA GLU A 177 -8.48 -12.54 -4.10
C GLU A 177 -7.87 -12.63 -2.70
N VAL A 178 -7.34 -11.51 -2.18
CA VAL A 178 -6.65 -11.44 -0.89
C VAL A 178 -6.95 -10.11 -0.17
N PRO A 179 -8.24 -9.81 0.14
CA PRO A 179 -8.64 -8.52 0.71
C PRO A 179 -7.88 -8.15 1.99
N ALA A 180 -7.54 -9.14 2.81
CA ALA A 180 -6.76 -8.97 4.04
C ALA A 180 -5.42 -8.23 3.84
N VAL A 181 -4.81 -8.28 2.64
CA VAL A 181 -3.57 -7.52 2.34
C VAL A 181 -3.84 -6.01 2.29
N LEU A 182 -5.03 -5.60 1.86
CA LEU A 182 -5.44 -4.20 1.79
C LEU A 182 -6.00 -3.68 3.13
N GLU A 183 -6.41 -4.59 4.01
CA GLU A 183 -6.88 -4.29 5.37
C GLU A 183 -5.75 -4.27 6.40
N GLY A 184 -4.60 -4.83 6.05
CA GLY A 184 -3.44 -4.92 6.95
C GLY A 184 -2.99 -3.56 7.51
N PRO A 185 -2.44 -3.52 8.72
CA PRO A 185 -1.91 -2.31 9.31
C PRO A 185 -0.77 -1.75 8.45
N SER A 186 -0.81 -0.44 8.18
CA SER A 186 0.29 0.28 7.54
C SER A 186 0.92 1.23 8.54
N ALA A 187 2.22 1.09 8.76
CA ALA A 187 2.98 2.08 9.54
C ALA A 187 2.95 3.41 8.78
N TYR A 188 2.34 4.41 9.39
CA TYR A 188 2.35 5.79 8.94
C TYR A 188 3.50 6.52 9.63
N VAL A 189 4.36 7.10 8.80
CA VAL A 189 5.43 7.97 9.26
C VAL A 189 4.82 9.35 9.48
N TYR A 190 4.41 9.62 10.70
CA TYR A 190 3.94 10.92 11.14
C TYR A 190 5.10 11.94 11.10
N LYS A 191 4.85 13.11 10.49
CA LYS A 191 5.87 14.15 10.25
C LYS A 191 5.50 15.49 10.89
N GLY A 192 4.48 15.51 11.75
CA GLY A 192 4.06 16.73 12.45
C GLY A 192 5.07 17.18 13.51
N GLU A 193 4.69 18.22 14.26
CA GLU A 193 5.53 18.86 15.27
C GLU A 193 6.07 17.86 16.31
N TYR A 194 5.27 16.86 16.66
CA TYR A 194 5.61 15.87 17.66
C TYR A 194 6.33 14.64 17.12
N SER A 195 6.74 14.63 15.85
CA SER A 195 7.44 13.48 15.25
C SER A 195 8.89 13.31 15.76
N ASP A 196 9.29 12.07 16.01
CA ASP A 196 10.66 11.70 16.43
C ASP A 196 11.67 11.70 15.25
N HIS A 197 11.19 12.00 14.04
CA HIS A 197 12.02 11.95 12.85
C HIS A 197 12.90 13.20 12.72
N GLY A 198 14.21 13.03 12.99
CA GLY A 198 15.25 14.00 12.60
C GLY A 198 15.88 14.79 13.74
N TRP A 199 15.67 14.39 15.00
CA TRP A 199 16.32 15.03 16.14
C TRP A 199 17.55 14.22 16.57
N ASP A 200 18.74 14.80 16.40
CA ASP A 200 20.01 14.23 16.89
C ASP A 200 20.20 14.45 18.41
N GLU A 201 19.34 15.26 19.05
CA GLU A 201 19.39 15.57 20.48
C GLU A 201 18.30 14.82 21.27
N PRO A 202 18.58 14.36 22.50
CA PRO A 202 17.56 13.73 23.35
C PRO A 202 16.44 14.73 23.67
N ARG A 203 15.17 14.36 23.43
CA ARG A 203 14.04 15.18 23.86
C ARG A 203 14.05 15.35 25.37
N THR A 204 14.16 16.60 25.82
CA THR A 204 13.82 17.05 27.17
C THR A 204 12.29 17.16 27.38
N PHE A 205 11.86 17.25 28.65
CA PHE A 205 10.46 17.43 29.08
C PHE A 205 9.72 18.60 28.39
N ALA A 206 10.45 19.60 27.86
CA ALA A 206 9.87 20.79 27.26
C ALA A 206 9.34 20.59 25.81
N HIS A 207 9.68 19.50 25.12
CA HIS A 207 9.39 19.35 23.68
C HIS A 207 8.03 18.70 23.35
N GLY A 208 7.15 18.55 24.33
CA GLY A 208 5.81 17.99 24.14
C GLY A 208 5.77 16.47 24.00
N PRO A 209 4.58 15.90 23.70
CA PRO A 209 4.39 14.46 23.70
C PRO A 209 5.31 13.74 22.69
N LEU A 210 5.77 12.56 23.07
CA LEU A 210 6.41 11.62 22.17
C LEU A 210 5.33 10.77 21.49
N VAL A 211 5.17 10.93 20.18
CA VAL A 211 4.18 10.17 19.42
C VAL A 211 4.82 8.89 18.88
N ARG A 212 4.31 7.73 19.28
CA ARG A 212 4.74 6.43 18.73
C ARG A 212 4.34 6.34 17.24
N PRO A 213 5.04 5.53 16.42
CA PRO A 213 4.67 5.33 15.02
C PRO A 213 3.19 4.97 14.88
N ILE A 214 2.47 5.75 14.08
CA ILE A 214 1.02 5.61 13.93
C ILE A 214 0.75 4.41 13.04
N VAL A 215 -0.09 3.48 13.49
CA VAL A 215 -0.50 2.34 12.68
C VAL A 215 -1.89 2.63 12.13
N LEU A 216 -1.97 2.92 10.82
CA LEU A 216 -3.25 3.15 10.16
C LEU A 216 -3.82 1.82 9.67
N ASP A 217 -5.01 1.48 10.16
CA ASP A 217 -5.86 0.46 9.56
C ASP A 217 -6.59 1.00 8.31
N GLU A 218 -7.45 0.19 7.69
CA GLU A 218 -8.18 0.62 6.49
C GLU A 218 -9.06 1.86 6.75
N GLY A 219 -9.77 1.89 7.88
CA GLY A 219 -10.62 3.02 8.26
C GLY A 219 -9.81 4.32 8.39
N SER A 220 -8.65 4.25 9.04
CA SER A 220 -7.79 5.42 9.27
C SER A 220 -7.10 5.88 8.00
N ARG A 221 -6.73 4.96 7.10
CA ARG A 221 -6.24 5.32 5.76
C ARG A 221 -7.29 6.06 4.94
N ARG A 222 -8.55 5.61 4.99
CA ARG A 222 -9.66 6.28 4.30
C ARG A 222 -9.94 7.65 4.92
N ALA A 223 -9.90 7.75 6.25
CA ALA A 223 -10.04 9.02 6.97
C ALA A 223 -8.95 10.00 6.55
N LYS A 224 -7.68 9.57 6.49
CA LYS A 224 -6.57 10.39 5.98
C LYS A 224 -6.84 10.94 4.57
N ILE A 225 -7.21 10.07 3.63
CA ILE A 225 -7.49 10.50 2.25
C ILE A 225 -8.66 11.50 2.21
N ALA A 226 -9.72 11.23 2.97
CA ALA A 226 -10.88 12.11 3.03
C ALA A 226 -10.51 13.48 3.64
N LEU A 227 -9.72 13.51 4.71
CA LEU A 227 -9.18 14.74 5.31
C LEU A 227 -8.44 15.59 4.27
N GLU A 228 -7.48 14.99 3.57
CA GLU A 228 -6.60 15.72 2.64
C GLU A 228 -7.33 16.12 1.34
N GLU A 229 -8.17 15.25 0.78
CA GLU A 229 -8.76 15.47 -0.54
C GLU A 229 -10.16 16.10 -0.50
N VAL A 230 -10.96 15.77 0.52
CA VAL A 230 -12.35 16.26 0.65
C VAL A 230 -12.39 17.49 1.54
N PHE A 231 -11.80 17.41 2.74
CA PHE A 231 -11.82 18.51 3.71
C PHE A 231 -10.68 19.51 3.50
N ARG A 232 -9.66 19.17 2.69
CA ARG A 232 -8.46 20.00 2.44
C ARG A 232 -7.69 20.31 3.72
N TRP A 233 -7.73 19.38 4.67
CA TRP A 233 -6.98 19.45 5.92
C TRP A 233 -5.70 18.64 5.79
N ASP A 234 -4.58 19.19 6.24
CA ASP A 234 -3.36 18.42 6.36
C ASP A 234 -3.52 17.40 7.49
N PHE A 235 -3.19 16.13 7.21
CA PHE A 235 -3.40 15.05 8.15
C PHE A 235 -2.48 15.18 9.38
N ASP A 236 -1.22 15.59 9.17
CA ASP A 236 -0.28 15.75 10.27
C ASP A 236 -0.66 16.96 11.13
N GLU A 237 -1.07 18.07 10.52
CA GLU A 237 -1.58 19.25 11.25
C GLU A 237 -2.84 18.92 12.06
N SER A 238 -3.74 18.10 11.50
CA SER A 238 -4.94 17.64 12.23
C SER A 238 -4.57 16.81 13.47
N LEU A 239 -3.51 15.99 13.37
CA LEU A 239 -3.01 15.23 14.50
C LEU A 239 -2.29 16.12 15.52
N ASP A 240 -1.54 17.14 15.08
CA ASP A 240 -0.92 18.14 15.96
C ASP A 240 -1.98 18.81 16.86
N ILE A 241 -3.10 19.22 16.24
CA ILE A 241 -4.24 19.81 16.95
C ILE A 241 -4.82 18.84 17.99
N ALA A 242 -4.97 17.56 17.64
CA ALA A 242 -5.46 16.55 18.57
C ALA A 242 -4.49 16.31 19.73
N PHE A 243 -3.19 16.20 19.46
CA PHE A 243 -2.17 15.98 20.48
C PHE A 243 -2.03 17.16 21.42
N ASP A 244 -2.17 18.39 20.92
CA ASP A 244 -2.24 19.61 21.75
C ASP A 244 -3.43 19.62 22.70
N ALA A 245 -4.58 19.10 22.25
CA ALA A 245 -5.76 18.98 23.09
C ALA A 245 -5.55 17.92 24.18
N VAL A 246 -5.07 16.73 23.82
CA VAL A 246 -4.76 15.63 24.77
C VAL A 246 -3.75 16.09 25.81
N LYS A 247 -2.65 16.73 25.40
CA LYS A 247 -1.62 17.25 26.30
C LYS A 247 -2.19 18.23 27.33
N ARG A 248 -3.12 19.11 26.92
CA ARG A 248 -3.78 20.04 27.85
C ARG A 248 -4.69 19.31 28.84
N ALA A 249 -5.51 18.39 28.35
CA ALA A 249 -6.40 17.61 29.20
C ALA A 249 -5.64 16.80 30.27
N ILE A 250 -4.53 16.16 29.89
CA ILE A 250 -3.67 15.43 30.84
C ILE A 250 -3.06 16.38 31.88
N LYS A 251 -2.58 17.56 31.47
CA LYS A 251 -2.04 18.55 32.40
C LYS A 251 -3.09 19.06 33.40
N ASP A 252 -4.32 19.26 32.93
CA ASP A 252 -5.43 19.68 33.79
C ASP A 252 -5.79 18.55 34.78
N GLU A 253 -5.83 17.30 34.33
CA GLU A 253 -6.05 16.12 35.19
C GLU A 253 -4.94 16.00 36.26
N HIS A 254 -3.68 16.12 35.87
CA HIS A 254 -2.53 16.11 36.79
C HIS A 254 -2.63 17.24 37.82
N ALA A 255 -2.99 18.45 37.38
CA ALA A 255 -3.18 19.58 38.26
C ALA A 255 -4.29 19.33 39.30
N ASP A 256 -5.39 18.70 38.90
CA ASP A 256 -6.48 18.36 39.79
C ASP A 256 -6.11 17.23 40.78
N GLN A 257 -5.35 16.22 40.34
CA GLN A 257 -4.83 15.17 41.22
C GLN A 257 -3.89 15.74 42.29
N LEU A 258 -2.96 16.62 41.89
CA LEU A 258 -2.01 17.29 42.80
C LEU A 258 -2.70 18.29 43.75
N ARG A 259 -3.80 18.91 43.34
CA ARG A 259 -4.62 19.72 44.26
C ARG A 259 -5.37 18.85 45.26
N GLY A 260 -5.79 17.65 44.85
CA GLY A 260 -6.50 16.70 45.70
C GLY A 260 -5.61 15.98 46.73
N SER A 261 -4.30 15.88 46.49
CA SER A 261 -3.32 15.29 47.44
C SER A 261 -2.99 16.23 48.61
N SER A 262 -3.21 17.54 48.46
CA SER A 262 -2.87 18.54 49.48
C SER A 262 -3.74 18.42 50.74
N GLU A 263 -3.12 18.42 51.92
CA GLU A 263 -3.83 18.30 53.20
C GLU A 263 -4.90 19.40 53.37
N GLU A 264 -6.13 18.98 53.71
CA GLU A 264 -7.26 19.88 54.00
C GLU A 264 -6.87 20.92 55.07
N GLY A 265 -6.67 22.17 54.63
CA GLY A 265 -6.38 23.31 55.52
C GLY A 265 -5.08 24.07 55.23
N SER A 266 -4.23 23.58 54.32
CA SER A 266 -3.08 24.36 53.82
C SER A 266 -3.48 25.21 52.60
N SER A 267 -2.95 26.43 52.49
CA SER A 267 -3.07 27.21 51.25
C SER A 267 -1.93 26.82 50.31
N ALA A 268 -2.06 25.66 49.68
CA ALA A 268 -1.13 25.19 48.67
C ALA A 268 -1.39 25.93 47.35
N GLU A 269 -0.36 26.60 46.82
CA GLU A 269 -0.37 27.15 45.46
C GLU A 269 0.40 26.21 44.54
N LEU A 270 -0.30 25.62 43.56
CA LEU A 270 0.28 24.72 42.57
C LEU A 270 1.05 25.54 41.51
N GLY A 271 2.32 25.20 41.29
CA GLY A 271 3.14 25.74 40.21
C GLY A 271 2.76 25.22 38.82
N SER A 272 3.65 25.39 37.85
CA SER A 272 3.45 24.86 36.50
C SER A 272 3.60 23.33 36.51
N VAL A 273 2.58 22.62 36.02
CA VAL A 273 2.66 21.17 35.81
C VAL A 273 3.45 20.88 34.53
N GLU A 274 4.56 20.17 34.69
CA GLU A 274 5.35 19.62 33.60
C GLU A 274 5.11 18.12 33.50
N ALA A 275 4.90 17.62 32.29
CA ALA A 275 4.63 16.20 32.08
C ALA A 275 5.30 15.69 30.81
N GLN A 276 5.96 14.53 30.93
CA GLN A 276 6.40 13.73 29.81
C GLN A 276 5.25 12.79 29.42
N THR A 277 4.70 13.00 28.23
CA THR A 277 3.59 12.22 27.71
C THR A 277 4.01 11.41 26.50
N ILE A 278 3.66 10.13 26.46
CA ILE A 278 3.78 9.26 25.30
C ILE A 278 2.38 9.03 24.76
N ILE A 279 2.17 9.29 23.46
CA ILE A 279 0.88 9.13 22.79
C ILE A 279 0.98 8.01 21.76
N THR A 280 -0.01 7.12 21.77
CA THR A 280 -0.21 6.08 20.74
C THR A 280 -1.55 6.31 20.07
N VAL A 281 -1.56 6.55 18.75
CA VAL A 281 -2.81 6.65 17.98
C VAL A 281 -3.27 5.26 17.59
N ASN A 282 -4.47 4.89 18.04
CA ASN A 282 -5.10 3.59 17.77
C ASN A 282 -5.93 3.64 16.48
N ASP A 283 -6.74 4.70 16.31
CA ASP A 283 -7.53 4.89 15.10
C ASP A 283 -7.85 6.36 14.80
N VAL A 284 -8.08 6.63 13.52
CA VAL A 284 -8.67 7.88 13.03
C VAL A 284 -9.92 7.53 12.22
N ARG A 285 -11.03 8.22 12.47
CA ARG A 285 -12.31 8.02 11.79
C ARG A 285 -12.90 9.35 11.34
N ILE A 286 -13.83 9.26 10.39
CA ILE A 286 -14.70 10.38 10.03
C ILE A 286 -16.14 9.90 10.13
N GLU A 287 -16.89 10.50 11.03
CA GLU A 287 -18.30 10.18 11.30
C GLU A 287 -19.11 11.47 11.21
N GLU A 288 -20.09 11.51 10.30
CA GLU A 288 -20.96 12.69 10.10
C GLU A 288 -20.21 14.01 9.84
N GLY A 289 -19.01 13.94 9.27
CA GLY A 289 -18.14 15.10 9.00
C GLY A 289 -17.29 15.55 10.19
N ILE A 290 -17.34 14.81 11.30
CA ILE A 290 -16.48 14.99 12.47
C ILE A 290 -15.31 14.00 12.35
N VAL A 291 -14.10 14.49 12.55
CA VAL A 291 -12.90 13.66 12.59
C VAL A 291 -12.69 13.22 14.03
N ILE A 292 -12.55 11.92 14.24
CA ILE A 292 -12.38 11.33 15.57
C ILE A 292 -10.98 10.73 15.62
N VAL A 293 -10.16 11.19 16.56
CA VAL A 293 -8.82 10.65 16.83
C VAL A 293 -8.87 9.92 18.17
N ARG A 294 -8.59 8.61 18.14
CA ARG A 294 -8.57 7.76 19.33
C ARG A 294 -7.19 7.18 19.56
N GLY A 295 -6.84 7.01 20.82
CA GLY A 295 -5.56 6.46 21.18
C GLY A 295 -5.42 6.23 22.67
N SER A 296 -4.20 5.87 23.07
CA SER A 296 -3.81 5.75 24.47
C SER A 296 -2.65 6.66 24.81
N TYR A 297 -2.52 6.98 26.10
CA TYR A 297 -1.42 7.76 26.62
C TYR A 297 -0.81 7.14 27.87
N GLU A 298 0.49 7.38 28.04
CA GLU A 298 1.24 7.15 29.27
C GLU A 298 1.86 8.50 29.63
N SER A 299 1.67 9.02 30.85
CA SER A 299 2.20 10.32 31.25
C SER A 299 2.78 10.29 32.66
N ASP A 300 3.97 10.87 32.79
CA ASP A 300 4.68 11.10 34.04
C ASP A 300 4.84 12.61 34.23
N GLY A 301 4.18 13.14 35.25
CA GLY A 301 4.06 14.57 35.55
C GLY A 301 4.71 14.93 36.87
N SER A 302 5.14 16.18 36.99
CA SER A 302 5.60 16.75 38.26
C SER A 302 5.23 18.22 38.35
N ALA A 303 5.06 18.71 39.58
CA ALA A 303 4.88 20.13 39.84
C ALA A 303 5.52 20.54 41.16
N GLU A 304 5.98 21.79 41.22
CA GLU A 304 6.35 22.43 42.48
C GLU A 304 5.09 22.97 43.16
N ILE A 305 4.87 22.64 44.43
CA ILE A 305 3.76 23.11 45.25
C ILE A 305 4.32 24.02 46.35
N ALA A 306 3.84 25.26 46.39
CA ALA A 306 4.15 26.21 47.45
C ALA A 306 3.17 26.04 48.61
N ILE A 307 3.65 25.60 49.77
CA ILE A 307 2.85 25.49 50.99
C ILE A 307 3.17 26.68 51.89
N VAL A 308 2.16 27.51 52.19
CA VAL A 308 2.29 28.63 53.12
C VAL A 308 1.89 28.15 54.52
N ASP A 309 2.86 28.09 55.45
CA ASP A 309 2.61 27.74 56.84
C ASP A 309 2.33 29.00 57.67
N TYR A 310 1.05 29.25 57.96
CA TYR A 310 0.62 30.39 58.77
C TYR A 310 0.97 30.25 60.26
N GLN A 311 1.40 29.08 60.74
CA GLN A 311 1.72 28.84 62.15
C GLN A 311 3.22 29.04 62.46
N ASN A 312 4.09 29.15 61.46
CA ASN A 312 5.55 29.13 61.62
C ASN A 312 6.24 30.30 60.88
N ASP A 313 5.98 31.53 61.33
CA ASP A 313 6.71 32.75 60.92
C ASP A 313 6.73 33.08 59.41
N SER A 314 5.64 32.80 58.67
CA SER A 314 5.42 33.20 57.27
C SER A 314 6.34 32.57 56.20
N GLY A 315 6.94 31.41 56.51
CA GLY A 315 7.74 30.66 55.53
C GLY A 315 6.89 30.03 54.43
N THR A 316 7.26 30.25 53.16
CA THR A 316 6.81 29.42 52.03
C THR A 316 7.77 28.25 51.87
N THR A 317 7.26 27.03 51.96
CA THR A 317 8.03 25.81 51.64
C THR A 317 7.63 25.32 50.26
N TRP A 318 8.61 24.94 49.45
CA TRP A 318 8.38 24.33 48.15
C TRP A 318 8.60 22.83 48.27
N ILE A 319 7.60 22.06 47.88
CA ILE A 319 7.72 20.61 47.71
C ILE A 319 7.53 20.27 46.24
N GLN A 320 8.21 19.24 45.77
CA GLN A 320 7.96 18.66 44.46
C GLN A 320 7.08 17.43 44.68
N GLU A 321 5.96 17.37 43.96
CA GLU A 321 5.11 16.19 43.89
C GLU A 321 5.06 15.67 42.46
N ASP A 322 5.11 14.35 42.34
CA ASP A 322 5.07 13.63 41.07
C ASP A 322 3.69 12.96 40.92
N VAL A 323 3.22 12.85 39.69
CA VAL A 323 1.91 12.28 39.34
C VAL A 323 2.04 11.43 38.07
N GLU A 324 1.56 10.20 38.14
CA GLU A 324 1.55 9.28 37.00
C GLU A 324 0.10 9.05 36.54
N SER A 325 -0.11 8.99 35.24
CA SER A 325 -1.42 8.66 34.65
C SER A 325 -1.25 7.87 33.35
N GLU A 326 -2.11 6.89 33.13
CA GLU A 326 -2.26 6.21 31.85
C GLU A 326 -3.75 6.06 31.55
N GLY A 327 -4.12 6.08 30.27
CA GLY A 327 -5.52 6.01 29.88
C GLY A 327 -5.74 5.98 28.38
N GLU A 328 -7.01 5.92 27.99
CA GLU A 328 -7.43 6.09 26.60
C GLU A 328 -7.91 7.53 26.39
N PHE A 329 -7.83 8.02 25.15
CA PHE A 329 -8.35 9.33 24.78
C PHE A 329 -9.19 9.27 23.50
N GLU A 330 -10.17 10.17 23.43
CA GLU A 330 -10.91 10.49 22.21
C GLU A 330 -10.92 12.01 22.01
N VAL A 331 -10.48 12.47 20.84
CA VAL A 331 -10.56 13.88 20.42
C VAL A 331 -11.45 14.01 19.20
N LEU A 332 -12.39 14.94 19.28
CA LEU A 332 -13.27 15.31 18.18
C LEU A 332 -12.77 16.58 17.49
N LEU A 333 -12.58 16.55 16.17
CA LEU A 333 -12.19 17.71 15.37
C LEU A 333 -13.29 18.04 14.36
N TRP A 334 -13.72 19.30 14.28
CA TRP A 334 -14.73 19.76 13.33
C TRP A 334 -14.47 21.18 12.78
N GLY A 335 -15.05 21.43 11.60
CA GLY A 335 -14.75 22.46 10.58
C GLY A 335 -14.37 23.90 10.96
N GLU A 336 -14.67 24.38 12.17
CA GLU A 336 -14.47 25.80 12.55
C GLU A 336 -13.56 26.00 13.76
N GLN A 337 -13.24 24.94 14.52
CA GLN A 337 -12.32 25.03 15.67
C GLN A 337 -10.92 24.60 15.25
N LEU A 338 -10.07 25.60 14.98
CA LEU A 338 -8.62 25.42 14.81
C LEU A 338 -7.93 24.92 16.09
N LYS A 339 -8.62 24.92 17.25
CA LYS A 339 -8.12 24.45 18.56
C LYS A 339 -9.28 23.88 19.40
N PRO A 340 -9.40 22.55 19.56
CA PRO A 340 -10.31 21.94 20.53
C PRO A 340 -9.99 22.49 21.93
N GLU A 341 -11.00 22.72 22.76
CA GLU A 341 -10.78 23.04 24.17
C GLU A 341 -10.45 21.77 24.97
N ALA A 342 -9.91 21.89 26.17
CA ALA A 342 -9.60 20.72 27.01
C ALA A 342 -10.85 19.87 27.30
N GLY A 343 -12.04 20.51 27.36
CA GLY A 343 -13.32 19.83 27.52
C GLY A 343 -13.82 19.06 26.28
N ASP A 344 -13.15 19.20 25.13
CA ASP A 344 -13.44 18.45 23.91
C ASP A 344 -12.64 17.13 23.83
N VAL A 345 -11.87 16.82 24.88
CA VAL A 345 -11.08 15.58 25.02
C VAL A 345 -11.73 14.72 26.09
N PHE A 346 -12.06 13.48 25.73
CA PHE A 346 -12.51 12.48 26.69
C PHE A 346 -11.31 11.62 27.08
N LEU A 347 -10.82 11.78 28.32
CA LEU A 347 -9.87 10.86 28.93
C LEU A 347 -10.67 9.77 29.65
N CYS A 348 -10.39 8.50 29.33
CA CYS A 348 -11.12 7.32 29.81
C CYS A 348 -10.27 6.42 30.69
#